data_AF-A0AA37GIR8-F1
#
_entry.id   AF-A0AA37GIR8-F1
#
_cell.length_a   1.000
_cell.length_b   1.000
_cell.length_c   1.000
_cell.angle_alpha   90.00
_cell.angle_beta   90.00
_cell.angle_gamma   90.00
#
_symmetry.space_group_name_H-M   'P 1'
#
loop_
_entity.id
_entity.type
_entity.pdbx_description
1 polymer ?
#
loop_
_entity_poly.entity_id
_entity_poly.type
_entity_poly.pdbx_seq_one_letter_code
_entity_poly.pdbx_strand_id
1 'polypeptide(L)' 'MDAKQGMQLIKLVDPDVTIPIHYDDYNVFLSPLEDFKNEVDAESKKDKVVYLDRGEHYRFKVRDGKR' A
#
# COMPACT_ATOMS: atom_id res chain seq x y z
N MET A 1 -2.06 0.07 -12.14
CA MET A 1 -2.01 -1.21 -11.39
C MET A 1 -3.39 -1.43 -10.82
N ASP A 2 -3.85 -2.68 -10.77
CA ASP A 2 -5.08 -3.04 -10.07
C ASP A 2 -4.80 -3.65 -8.68
N ALA A 3 -5.86 -3.91 -7.92
CA ALA A 3 -5.79 -4.47 -6.57
C ALA A 3 -4.98 -5.79 -6.49
N LYS A 4 -5.17 -6.70 -7.45
CA LYS A 4 -4.50 -8.02 -7.48
C LYS A 4 -3.01 -7.88 -7.75
N GLN A 5 -2.66 -7.05 -8.71
CA GLN A 5 -1.26 -6.74 -9.02
C GLN A 5 -0.56 -6.08 -7.82
N GLY A 6 -1.26 -5.18 -7.10
CA GLY A 6 -0.76 -4.58 -5.87
C GLY A 6 -0.43 -5.63 -4.80
N MET A 7 -1.34 -6.57 -4.56
CA MET A 7 -1.10 -7.66 -3.59
C MET A 7 0.02 -8.61 -4.01
N GLN A 8 0.12 -8.92 -5.30
CA GLN A 8 1.24 -9.70 -5.84
C GLN A 8 2.58 -9.01 -5.59
N LEU A 9 2.65 -7.68 -5.77
CA LEU A 9 3.85 -6.91 -5.50
C LEU A 9 4.23 -6.93 -4.01
N ILE A 10 3.26 -6.76 -3.10
CA ILE A 10 3.49 -6.86 -1.65
C ILE A 10 4.05 -8.24 -1.30
N LYS A 11 3.48 -9.33 -1.86
CA LYS A 11 4.02 -10.69 -1.65
C LYS A 11 5.45 -10.83 -2.13
N LEU A 12 5.77 -10.27 -3.29
CA LEU A 12 7.06 -10.45 -3.94
C LEU A 12 8.17 -9.69 -3.22
N VAL A 13 7.90 -8.44 -2.83
CA VAL A 13 8.88 -7.57 -2.17
C VAL A 13 8.97 -7.84 -0.67
N ASP A 14 7.89 -8.33 -0.06
CA ASP A 14 7.71 -8.50 1.38
C ASP A 14 8.16 -7.28 2.21
N PRO A 15 7.63 -6.08 1.91
CA PRO A 15 8.04 -4.87 2.61
C PRO A 15 7.56 -4.87 4.07
N ASP A 16 8.30 -4.16 4.93
CA ASP A 16 7.88 -3.90 6.31
C ASP A 16 6.59 -3.05 6.36
N VAL A 17 6.46 -2.10 5.43
CA VAL A 17 5.32 -1.16 5.34
C VAL A 17 5.02 -0.87 3.87
N THR A 18 3.73 -0.91 3.51
CA THR A 18 3.21 -0.50 2.21
C THR A 18 2.25 0.67 2.38
N ILE A 19 2.39 1.69 1.54
CA ILE A 19 1.47 2.83 1.47
C ILE A 19 0.94 2.89 0.04
N PRO A 20 -0.34 2.51 -0.21
CA PRO A 20 -0.91 2.61 -1.54
C PRO A 20 -1.12 4.10 -1.89
N ILE A 21 -0.64 4.48 -3.06
CA ILE A 21 -0.80 5.82 -3.64
C ILE A 21 -1.37 5.68 -5.06
N HIS A 22 -1.84 6.77 -5.65
CA HIS A 22 -2.43 6.81 -7.00
C HIS A 22 -3.67 5.92 -7.17
N TYR A 23 -4.75 6.28 -6.49
CA TYR A 23 -6.05 5.59 -6.61
C TYR A 23 -7.23 6.55 -6.91
N ASP A 24 -7.05 7.87 -6.76
CA ASP A 24 -8.11 8.89 -6.95
C ASP A 24 -7.59 10.22 -7.55
N ASP A 25 -6.34 10.28 -8.03
CA ASP A 25 -5.74 11.52 -8.57
C ASP A 25 -6.28 11.96 -9.95
N TYR A 26 -6.77 11.01 -10.77
CA TYR A 26 -7.33 11.21 -12.10
C TYR A 26 -8.16 9.99 -12.56
N ASN A 27 -8.80 10.01 -13.73
CA ASN A 27 -9.86 9.05 -14.09
C ASN A 27 -9.40 7.78 -14.84
N VAL A 28 -8.12 7.37 -14.77
CA VAL A 28 -7.62 6.21 -15.56
C VAL A 28 -7.12 5.03 -14.71
N PHE A 29 -7.59 4.92 -13.46
CA PHE A 29 -7.26 3.80 -12.59
C PHE A 29 -8.09 2.55 -12.92
N LEU A 30 -7.47 1.38 -12.79
CA LEU A 30 -8.07 0.09 -13.15
C LEU A 30 -9.00 -0.45 -12.05
N SER A 31 -8.80 -0.04 -10.80
CA SER A 31 -9.62 -0.45 -9.65
C SER A 31 -9.61 0.64 -8.58
N PRO A 32 -10.71 0.85 -7.84
CA PRO A 32 -10.74 1.74 -6.70
C PRO A 32 -9.90 1.22 -5.52
N LEU A 33 -9.62 2.09 -4.55
CA LEU A 33 -8.91 1.73 -3.30
C LEU A 33 -9.62 0.61 -2.52
N GLU A 34 -10.95 0.57 -2.56
CA GLU A 34 -11.75 -0.42 -1.83
C GLU A 34 -11.46 -1.85 -2.28
N ASP A 35 -11.27 -2.07 -3.59
CA ASP A 35 -10.90 -3.38 -4.13
C ASP A 35 -9.56 -3.84 -3.55
N PHE A 36 -8.61 -2.91 -3.40
CA PHE A 36 -7.32 -3.22 -2.79
C PHE A 36 -7.44 -3.51 -1.29
N LYS A 37 -8.27 -2.78 -0.54
CA LYS A 37 -8.55 -3.09 0.87
C LYS A 37 -9.13 -4.50 1.04
N ASN A 38 -10.04 -4.90 0.15
CA ASN A 38 -10.62 -6.24 0.16
C ASN A 38 -9.56 -7.33 -0.07
N GLU A 39 -8.64 -7.13 -1.01
CA GLU A 39 -7.56 -8.08 -1.28
C GLU A 39 -6.55 -8.15 -0.10
N VAL A 40 -6.23 -7.03 0.55
CA VAL A 40 -5.40 -6.99 1.77
C VAL A 40 -6.06 -7.75 2.92
N ASP A 41 -7.37 -7.56 3.09
CA ASP A 41 -8.17 -8.19 4.13
C ASP A 41 -8.27 -9.71 3.93
N ALA A 42 -8.50 -10.14 2.69
CA ALA A 42 -8.54 -11.56 2.31
C ALA A 42 -7.23 -12.29 2.62
N GLU A 43 -6.10 -11.58 2.56
CA GLU A 43 -4.78 -12.14 2.84
C GLU A 43 -4.28 -11.94 4.28
N SER A 44 -5.09 -11.36 5.17
CA SER A 44 -4.71 -11.07 6.56
C SER A 44 -3.43 -10.24 6.68
N LYS A 45 -3.17 -9.33 5.72
CA LYS A 45 -1.96 -8.47 5.68
C LYS A 45 -2.20 -7.04 6.17
N LYS A 46 -3.27 -6.81 6.91
CA LYS A 46 -3.68 -5.47 7.37
C LYS A 46 -2.55 -4.74 8.09
N ASP A 47 -1.75 -5.46 8.88
CA ASP A 47 -0.68 -4.89 9.70
C ASP A 47 0.50 -4.31 8.89
N LYS A 48 0.59 -4.64 7.60
CA LYS A 48 1.67 -4.18 6.71
C LYS A 48 1.25 -3.00 5.82
N VAL A 49 -0.02 -2.58 5.85
CA VAL A 49 -0.54 -1.55 4.94
C VAL A 49 -1.03 -0.34 5.73
N VAL A 50 -0.53 0.83 5.37
CA VAL A 50 -0.94 2.11 5.94
C VAL A 50 -1.65 2.91 4.85
N TYR A 51 -2.92 3.21 5.09
CA TYR A 51 -3.71 4.10 4.24
C TYR A 51 -3.57 5.53 4.73
N LEU A 52 -3.37 6.46 3.79
CA LEU A 52 -3.31 7.88 4.07
C LEU A 52 -4.38 8.61 3.25
N ASP A 53 -5.07 9.53 3.91
CA ASP A 53 -5.93 10.51 3.27
C ASP A 53 -5.13 11.73 2.78
N ARG A 54 -5.77 12.57 1.96
CA ARG A 54 -5.13 13.79 1.43
C ARG A 54 -4.71 14.71 2.58
N GLY A 55 -3.42 15.03 2.62
CA GLY A 55 -2.81 15.89 3.64
C GLY A 55 -2.29 15.14 4.87
N GLU A 56 -2.48 13.81 4.95
CA GLU A 56 -1.84 13.01 5.98
C GLU A 56 -0.37 12.71 5.67
N HIS A 57 0.37 12.33 6.71
CA HIS A 57 1.80 12.08 6.61
C HIS A 57 2.20 10.83 7.39
N TYR A 58 3.00 9.97 6.76
CA TYR A 58 3.66 8.86 7.42
C TYR A 58 5.10 9.24 7.79
N ARG A 59 5.49 9.04 9.05
CA ARG A 59 6.86 9.25 9.53
C ARG A 59 7.51 7.91 9.82
N PHE A 60 8.69 7.67 9.26
CA PHE A 60 9.48 6.48 9.53
C PHE A 60 10.85 6.85 10.12
N LYS A 61 11.43 5.92 10.86
CA LYS A 61 12.80 6.07 11.38
C LYS A 61 13.77 5.52 10.35
N VAL A 62 14.75 6.32 9.97
CA VAL A 62 15.91 5.81 9.22
C VAL A 62 16.79 5.05 10.20
N ARG A 63 17.20 3.84 9.85
CA ARG A 63 18.17 3.10 10.67
C ARG A 63 19.50 3.86 10.64
N ASP A 64 20.07 4.14 11.81
CA ASP A 64 21.42 4.70 11.88
C ASP A 64 22.37 3.76 11.14
N GLY A 65 23.05 4.28 10.11
CA GLY A 65 23.97 3.51 9.28
C GLY A 65 25.20 3.08 10.10
N LYS A 66 25.10 1.99 10.85
CA LYS A 66 26.29 1.24 11.24
C LYS A 66 26.69 0.35 10.06
N ARG A 67 27.79 0.75 9.43
CA ARG A 67 28.59 -0.09 8.55
C ARG A 67 29.00 -1.38 9.25
#